data_AF-A0A353EYQ2-F1
#
_entry.id   AF-A0A353EYQ2-F1
#
_cell.length_a   1.000
_cell.length_b   1.000
_cell.length_c   1.000
_cell.angle_alpha   90.00
_cell.angle_beta   90.00
_cell.angle_gamma   90.00
#
_symmetry.space_group_name_H-M   'P 1'
#
loop_
_entity.id
_entity.type
_entity.pdbx_description
1 polymer ?
#
loop_
_entity_poly.entity_id
_entity_poly.type
_entity_poly.pdbx_seq_one_letter_code
_entity_poly.pdbx_strand_id
1 'polypeptide(L)'
;MLSQLSGELNSYQGNLWTVIISLSREDAERLGFDTATRWRDFLRSERSEIAEQFHIPQGNLRWYAAFHNEKHHPHVHLMVRSEDKREGYWHGRGLLFCYLLFQLRRMLDKQEERANGSP
;
A
#
# COMPACT_ATOMS: atom_id res chain seq x y z
N MET A 1 -4.72 -0.33 21.84
CA MET A 1 -5.01 -0.21 20.38
C MET A 1 -4.18 -1.19 19.56
N LEU A 2 -2.83 -1.17 19.58
CA LEU A 2 -2.01 -2.16 18.85
C LEU A 2 -2.13 -3.61 19.36
N SER A 3 -2.27 -3.82 20.67
CA SER A 3 -2.40 -5.17 21.28
C SER A 3 -3.70 -5.88 20.90
N GLN A 4 -4.81 -5.14 20.79
CA GLN A 4 -6.11 -5.68 20.36
C GLN A 4 -6.09 -6.04 18.87
N LEU A 5 -5.47 -5.19 18.05
CA LEU A 5 -5.29 -5.44 16.62
C LEU A 5 -4.40 -6.68 16.38
N SER A 6 -3.31 -6.80 17.14
CA SER A 6 -2.44 -7.97 17.11
C SER A 6 -3.16 -9.24 17.53
N GLY A 7 -4.00 -9.18 18.58
CA GLY A 7 -4.84 -10.30 19.00
C GLY A 7 -5.86 -10.72 17.94
N GLU A 8 -6.55 -9.76 17.33
CA GLU A 8 -7.51 -10.00 16.25
C GLU A 8 -6.84 -10.68 15.05
N LEU A 9 -5.69 -10.14 14.60
CA LEU A 9 -4.94 -10.68 13.48
C LEU A 9 -4.36 -12.08 13.77
N ASN A 10 -3.85 -12.32 14.99
CA ASN A 10 -3.35 -13.64 15.39
C ASN A 10 -4.44 -14.71 15.47
N SER A 11 -5.69 -14.31 15.73
CA SER A 11 -6.85 -15.22 15.78
C SER A 11 -7.52 -15.42 14.41
N TYR A 12 -7.13 -14.64 13.40
CA TYR A 12 -7.74 -14.68 12.09
C TYR A 12 -7.29 -15.94 11.33
N GLN A 13 -8.26 -16.71 10.83
CA GLN A 13 -8.03 -18.01 10.19
C GLN A 13 -8.16 -17.97 8.65
N GLY A 14 -8.40 -16.80 8.07
CA GLY A 14 -8.38 -16.60 6.62
C GLY A 14 -7.01 -16.12 6.14
N ASN A 15 -6.90 -15.81 4.86
CA ASN A 15 -5.65 -15.28 4.31
C ASN A 15 -5.36 -13.86 4.83
N LEU A 16 -4.20 -13.69 5.46
CA LEU A 16 -3.64 -12.40 5.85
C LEU A 16 -2.39 -12.13 5.00
N TRP A 17 -2.50 -11.18 4.09
CA TRP A 17 -1.40 -10.78 3.22
C TRP A 17 -0.65 -9.60 3.82
N THR A 18 0.68 -9.67 3.81
CA THR A 18 1.55 -8.56 4.18
C THR A 18 2.35 -8.12 2.95
N VAL A 19 2.25 -6.84 2.61
CA VAL A 19 2.95 -6.20 1.49
C VAL A 19 3.82 -5.09 2.05
N ILE A 20 5.07 -5.01 1.61
CA ILE A 20 5.97 -3.90 1.94
C ILE A 20 6.16 -3.07 0.68
N ILE A 21 5.82 -1.78 0.76
CA ILE A 21 6.09 -0.83 -0.30
C ILE A 21 7.16 0.11 0.21
N SER A 22 8.31 0.09 -0.45
CA SER A 22 9.49 0.84 -0.05
C SER A 22 9.91 1.77 -1.18
N LEU A 23 10.26 3.00 -0.84
CA LEU A 23 10.79 4.00 -1.75
C LEU A 23 12.25 4.29 -1.40
N SER A 24 13.03 4.70 -2.41
CA SER A 24 14.28 5.40 -2.13
C SER A 24 13.99 6.67 -1.33
N ARG A 25 14.94 7.12 -0.50
CA ARG A 25 14.82 8.41 0.21
C ARG A 25 14.53 9.56 -0.75
N GLU A 26 15.23 9.61 -1.87
CA GLU A 26 15.07 10.65 -2.90
C GLU A 26 13.64 10.68 -3.47
N ASP A 27 13.10 9.52 -3.88
CA ASP A 27 11.73 9.45 -4.42
C ASP A 27 10.68 9.73 -3.36
N ALA A 28 10.92 9.31 -2.11
CA ALA A 28 10.03 9.59 -1.00
C ALA A 28 9.93 11.09 -0.73
N GLU A 29 11.05 11.81 -0.69
CA GLU A 29 11.06 13.27 -0.54
C GLU A 29 10.40 13.96 -1.73
N ARG A 30 10.75 13.55 -2.96
CA ARG A 30 10.21 14.13 -4.19
C ARG A 30 8.70 13.99 -4.33
N LEU A 31 8.13 12.90 -3.81
CA LEU A 31 6.69 12.62 -3.86
C LEU A 31 5.92 12.97 -2.57
N GLY A 32 6.62 13.40 -1.51
CA GLY A 32 6.07 13.67 -0.18
C GLY A 32 5.66 12.43 0.63
N PHE A 33 6.22 11.25 0.32
CA PHE A 33 6.01 9.98 1.03
C PHE A 33 6.90 9.82 2.28
N ASP A 34 7.42 10.93 2.81
CA ASP A 34 8.08 11.04 4.10
C ASP A 34 7.07 11.16 5.27
N THR A 35 5.76 11.26 4.97
CA THR A 35 4.69 11.39 5.96
C THR A 35 3.68 10.24 5.92
N ALA A 36 3.18 9.85 7.10
CA ALA A 36 2.10 8.86 7.22
C ALA A 36 0.81 9.30 6.49
N THR A 37 0.54 10.61 6.48
CA THR A 37 -0.63 11.20 5.80
C THR A 37 -0.61 10.91 4.31
N ARG A 38 0.53 11.12 3.64
CA ARG A 38 0.65 10.84 2.21
C ARG A 38 0.41 9.37 1.88
N TRP A 39 1.02 8.47 2.66
CA TRP A 39 0.81 7.03 2.51
C TRP A 39 -0.66 6.63 2.69
N ARG A 40 -1.32 7.14 3.73
CA ARG A 40 -2.75 6.90 3.97
C ARG A 40 -3.60 7.34 2.80
N ASP A 41 -3.37 8.54 2.29
CA ASP A 41 -4.20 9.12 1.23
C ASP A 41 -4.00 8.40 -0.10
N PHE A 42 -2.76 7.98 -0.40
CA PHE A 42 -2.45 7.10 -1.54
C PHE A 42 -3.12 5.73 -1.41
N LEU A 43 -2.94 5.01 -0.29
CA LEU A 43 -3.55 3.69 -0.12
C LEU A 43 -5.09 3.74 -0.15
N ARG A 44 -5.69 4.87 0.26
CA ARG A 44 -7.13 5.11 0.11
C ARG A 44 -7.55 5.32 -1.34
N SER A 45 -6.77 6.04 -2.15
CA SER A 45 -7.08 6.20 -3.59
C SER A 45 -6.98 4.88 -4.33
N GLU A 46 -6.05 4.01 -3.93
CA GLU A 46 -5.85 2.69 -4.55
C GLU A 46 -6.75 1.59 -3.95
N ARG A 47 -7.70 1.92 -3.06
CA ARG A 47 -8.53 0.91 -2.36
C ARG A 47 -9.22 -0.06 -3.32
N SER A 48 -9.79 0.45 -4.41
CA SER A 48 -10.50 -0.36 -5.41
C SER A 48 -9.57 -1.37 -6.07
N GLU A 49 -8.38 -0.91 -6.46
CA GLU A 49 -7.37 -1.78 -7.08
C GLU A 49 -6.85 -2.82 -6.09
N ILE A 50 -6.53 -2.42 -4.86
CA ILE A 50 -6.09 -3.35 -3.81
C ILE A 50 -7.11 -4.47 -3.64
N ALA A 51 -8.41 -4.13 -3.60
CA ALA A 51 -9.49 -5.11 -3.51
C ALA A 51 -9.53 -6.07 -4.72
N GLU A 52 -9.46 -5.51 -5.92
CA GLU A 52 -9.49 -6.26 -7.18
C GLU A 52 -8.31 -7.22 -7.28
N GLN A 53 -7.10 -6.72 -7.02
CA GLN A 53 -5.89 -7.54 -7.02
C GLN A 53 -6.08 -8.65 -6.00
N PHE A 54 -6.33 -8.39 -4.72
CA PHE A 54 -6.49 -9.50 -3.76
C PHE A 54 -7.72 -10.42 -3.98
N HIS A 55 -8.55 -10.19 -5.00
CA HIS A 55 -9.80 -10.93 -5.23
C HIS A 55 -10.70 -10.89 -3.99
N ILE A 56 -10.83 -9.68 -3.40
CA ILE A 56 -11.68 -9.40 -2.25
C ILE A 56 -12.73 -8.39 -2.69
N PRO A 57 -14.04 -8.66 -2.53
CA PRO A 57 -15.07 -7.65 -2.72
C PRO A 57 -14.79 -6.41 -1.87
N GLN A 58 -14.97 -5.21 -2.43
CA GLN A 58 -14.59 -3.96 -1.75
C GLN A 58 -15.26 -3.78 -0.37
N GLY A 59 -16.47 -4.30 -0.19
CA GLY A 59 -17.20 -4.30 1.08
C GLY A 59 -16.56 -5.19 2.15
N ASN A 60 -15.89 -6.27 1.73
CA ASN A 60 -15.24 -7.23 2.61
C ASN A 60 -13.76 -6.88 2.86
N LEU A 61 -13.17 -5.98 2.06
CA LEU A 61 -11.79 -5.56 2.23
C LEU A 61 -11.56 -4.93 3.61
N ARG A 62 -10.59 -5.46 4.34
CA ARG A 62 -10.03 -4.86 5.56
C ARG A 62 -8.53 -4.72 5.38
N TRP A 63 -8.01 -3.54 5.67
CA TRP A 63 -6.58 -3.27 5.55
C TRP A 63 -6.06 -2.39 6.68
N TYR A 64 -4.79 -2.59 7.01
CA TYR A 64 -4.06 -1.82 8.00
C TYR A 64 -2.70 -1.44 7.42
N ALA A 65 -2.20 -0.25 7.77
CA ALA A 65 -0.93 0.23 7.28
C ALA A 65 -0.08 0.82 8.41
N ALA A 66 1.20 0.46 8.46
CA ALA A 66 2.18 1.04 9.37
C ALA A 66 3.32 1.66 8.56
N PHE A 67 3.53 2.97 8.71
CA PHE A 67 4.54 3.73 8.00
C PHE A 67 5.80 3.92 8.83
N HIS A 68 6.96 3.67 8.24
CA HIS A 68 8.27 3.89 8.81
C HIS A 68 9.04 4.92 7.96
N ASN A 69 9.42 6.05 8.58
CA ASN A 69 10.23 7.08 7.91
C ASN A 69 11.74 6.82 8.09
N GLU A 70 12.22 5.67 7.62
CA GLU A 70 13.61 5.27 7.79
C GLU A 70 14.57 6.06 6.88
N LYS A 71 15.77 6.38 7.38
CA LYS A 71 16.70 7.31 6.73
C LYS A 71 16.93 7.06 5.23
N HIS A 72 17.06 5.80 4.82
CA HIS A 72 17.39 5.45 3.43
C HIS A 72 16.21 4.93 2.62
N HIS A 73 15.22 4.35 3.28
CA HIS A 73 14.11 3.67 2.61
C HIS A 73 12.80 3.82 3.41
N PRO A 74 12.14 5.00 3.33
CA PRO A 74 10.79 5.15 3.83
C PRO A 74 9.88 4.10 3.22
N HIS A 75 9.12 3.40 4.07
CA HIS A 75 8.28 2.30 3.62
C HIS A 75 7.02 2.15 4.45
N VAL A 76 6.03 1.48 3.87
CA VAL A 76 4.80 1.10 4.55
C VAL A 76 4.62 -0.42 4.54
N HIS A 77 4.25 -0.96 5.70
CA HIS A 77 3.75 -2.32 5.85
C HIS A 77 2.24 -2.29 5.69
N LEU A 78 1.72 -2.82 4.58
CA LEU A 78 0.30 -2.95 4.30
C LEU A 78 -0.14 -4.39 4.59
N MET A 79 -1.06 -4.55 5.54
CA MET A 79 -1.74 -5.80 5.82
C MET A 79 -3.12 -5.80 5.18
N VAL A 80 -3.47 -6.86 4.47
CA VAL A 80 -4.75 -7.00 3.78
C VAL A 80 -5.40 -8.34 4.14
N ARG A 81 -6.68 -8.29 4.51
CA ARG A 81 -7.52 -9.47 4.72
C ARG A 81 -8.94 -9.21 4.19
N SER A 82 -9.69 -10.28 4.02
CA SER A 82 -11.14 -10.19 3.85
C SER A 82 -11.87 -10.30 5.21
N GLU A 83 -13.13 -9.93 5.24
CA GLU A 83 -14.09 -10.29 6.27
C GLU A 83 -14.60 -11.73 6.10
N ASP A 84 -14.73 -12.22 4.85
CA ASP A 84 -14.98 -13.64 4.56
C ASP A 84 -13.64 -14.38 4.42
N LYS A 85 -13.41 -15.35 5.30
CA LYS A 85 -12.17 -16.14 5.35
C LYS A 85 -11.93 -16.98 4.10
N ARG A 86 -12.95 -17.20 3.27
CA ARG A 86 -12.90 -17.96 2.01
C ARG A 86 -12.54 -17.09 0.79
N GLU A 87 -12.32 -15.80 1.00
CA GLU A 87 -11.87 -14.88 -0.05
C GLU A 87 -10.37 -14.60 0.09
N GLY A 88 -9.81 -13.80 -0.81
CA GLY A 88 -8.41 -13.41 -0.71
C GLY A 88 -7.43 -14.52 -1.11
N TYR A 89 -7.89 -15.55 -1.82
CA TYR A 89 -7.00 -16.59 -2.36
C TYR A 89 -6.30 -16.05 -3.60
N TRP A 90 -5.04 -15.68 -3.43
CA TRP A 90 -4.21 -15.08 -4.46
C TRP A 90 -3.09 -16.04 -4.88
N HIS A 91 -2.96 -16.31 -6.18
CA HIS A 91 -2.01 -17.29 -6.73
C HIS A 91 -0.72 -16.69 -7.32
N GLY A 92 -0.50 -15.36 -7.26
CA GLY A 92 0.65 -14.76 -7.97
C GLY A 92 1.17 -13.45 -7.37
N ARG A 93 2.08 -13.52 -6.37
CA ARG A 93 2.65 -12.40 -5.58
C ARG A 93 3.14 -11.14 -6.34
N GLY A 94 3.25 -11.15 -7.67
CA GLY A 94 3.88 -10.08 -8.45
C GLY A 94 3.00 -8.90 -8.87
N LEU A 95 1.70 -9.10 -9.11
CA LEU A 95 0.92 -8.09 -9.85
C LEU A 95 0.62 -6.80 -9.07
N LEU A 96 0.17 -6.91 -7.82
CA LEU A 96 -0.13 -5.71 -7.01
C LEU A 96 1.11 -4.85 -6.74
N PHE A 97 2.26 -5.49 -6.45
CA PHE A 97 3.51 -4.76 -6.24
C PHE A 97 3.92 -4.00 -7.50
N CYS A 98 3.90 -4.67 -8.66
CA CYS A 98 4.17 -4.02 -9.94
C CYS A 98 3.20 -2.87 -10.22
N TYR A 99 1.92 -3.02 -9.90
CA TYR A 99 0.92 -1.97 -10.08
C TYR A 99 1.21 -0.74 -9.23
N LEU A 100 1.42 -0.91 -7.92
CA LEU A 100 1.65 0.22 -7.02
C LEU A 100 2.97 0.93 -7.34
N LEU A 101 4.02 0.18 -7.71
CA LEU A 101 5.25 0.76 -8.24
C LEU A 101 5.02 1.54 -9.54
N PHE A 102 4.18 1.02 -10.45
CA PHE A 102 3.83 1.72 -11.68
C PHE A 102 3.10 3.03 -11.40
N GLN A 103 2.16 3.06 -10.45
CA GLN A 103 1.48 4.30 -10.06
C GLN A 103 2.45 5.30 -9.43
N LEU A 104 3.34 4.86 -8.54
CA LEU A 104 4.37 5.71 -7.96
C LEU A 104 5.29 6.28 -9.04
N ARG A 105 5.70 5.45 -10.02
CA ARG A 105 6.52 5.89 -11.15
C ARG A 105 5.80 6.95 -11.99
N ARG A 106 4.53 6.74 -12.31
CA ARG A 106 3.73 7.75 -13.03
C ARG A 106 3.62 9.07 -12.27
N MET A 107 3.62 9.06 -10.94
CA MET A 107 3.66 10.30 -10.15
C MET A 107 5.00 11.01 -10.30
N LEU A 108 6.12 10.28 -10.36
CA LEU A 108 7.45 10.86 -10.59
C LEU A 108 7.52 11.49 -11.98
N ASP A 109 7.10 10.76 -13.01
CA ASP A 109 7.16 11.23 -14.40
C ASP A 109 6.33 12.53 -14.57
N LYS A 110 5.13 12.59 -13.98
CA LYS A 110 4.27 13.79 -14.00
C LYS A 110 4.87 15.00 -13.27
N GLN A 111 5.72 14.80 -12.26
CA GLN A 111 6.40 15.90 -11.57
C GLN A 111 7.58 16.40 -12.39
N GLU A 112 8.31 15.50 -13.07
CA GLU A 112 9.39 15.88 -14.00
C GLU A 112 8.86 16.71 -15.18
N GLU A 113 7.74 16.32 -15.78
CA GLU A 113 7.09 17.09 -16.85
C GLU A 113 6.71 18.50 -16.39
N ARG A 114 6.23 18.66 -15.15
CA ARG A 114 5.89 19.98 -14.57
C ARG A 114 7.14 20.82 -14.31
N ALA A 115 8.21 20.21 -13.81
CA ALA A 115 9.48 20.90 -13.54
C ALA A 115 10.14 21.39 -14.85
N ASN A 116 10.01 20.62 -15.93
CA ASN A 116 10.60 20.94 -17.24
C ASN A 116 9.68 21.78 -18.15
N GLY A 117 8.42 21.99 -17.76
CA GLY A 117 7.37 22.61 -18.57
C GLY A 117 7.04 24.07 -18.23
N SER A 118 7.86 24.78 -17.46
CA SER A 118 7.70 26.22 -17.23
C SER A 118 8.58 27.03 -18.19
N PRO A 119 8.04 28.04 -18.93
CA PRO A 119 8.86 28.99 -19.69
C PRO A 119 9.70 29.90 -18.79
#